data_AF-A0A3B8HZT7-F1
#
_entry.id   AF-A0A3B8HZT7-F1
#
_cell.length_a   1.000
_cell.length_b   1.000
_cell.length_c   1.000
_cell.angle_alpha   90.00
_cell.angle_beta   90.00
_cell.angle_gamma   90.00
#
_symmetry.space_group_name_H-M   'P 1'
#
loop_
_entity.id
_entity.type
_entity.pdbx_description
1 polymer ?
#
loop_
_entity_poly.entity_id
_entity_poly.type
_entity_poly.pdbx_seq_one_letter_code
_entity_poly.pdbx_strand_id
1 'polypeptide(L)'
;MLVFSQKEEALLRELFDTLLPEVEQEEAHTSEYWRRKGTDWITPDDIAEGLAGVSPAQQQDFRQLLKLLSSWTVGVTWNGPLKPFMKLKPEQRVSLLMAWRDHRVNLFRKAFSTLKKLIIFLFYTKPEKQQNPAWPVIGYPGPLPDAEPPPRDRMEVLYGHQIGDSISCDVLVIGSGAGG
;
A
#
# COMPACT_ATOMS: atom_id res chain seq x y z
N MET A 1 19.71 -7.99 -6.53
CA MET A 1 18.51 -8.29 -5.74
C MET A 1 18.63 -7.58 -4.41
N LEU A 2 17.62 -6.80 -4.01
CA LEU A 2 17.62 -6.12 -2.72
C LEU A 2 17.43 -7.18 -1.62
N VAL A 3 18.32 -7.24 -0.62
CA VAL A 3 18.23 -8.24 0.45
C VAL A 3 17.98 -7.53 1.78
N PHE A 4 16.99 -8.01 2.53
CA PHE A 4 16.70 -7.54 3.88
C PHE A 4 17.48 -8.35 4.91
N SER A 5 17.87 -7.71 6.00
CA SER A 5 18.38 -8.42 7.18
C SER A 5 17.24 -9.12 7.91
N GLN A 6 17.55 -10.15 8.71
CA GLN A 6 16.55 -10.86 9.53
C GLN A 6 15.71 -9.92 10.42
N LYS A 7 16.32 -8.83 10.91
CA LYS A 7 15.62 -7.79 11.70
C LYS A 7 14.66 -6.97 10.85
N GLU A 8 15.05 -6.60 9.63
CA GLU A 8 14.18 -5.89 8.69
C GLU A 8 13.02 -6.78 8.23
N GLU A 9 13.26 -8.07 7.98
CA GLU A 9 12.21 -9.03 7.63
C GLU A 9 11.19 -9.20 8.75
N ALA A 10 11.64 -9.34 10.00
CA ALA A 10 10.74 -9.42 11.16
C ALA A 10 9.91 -8.14 11.31
N LEU A 11 10.53 -6.96 11.10
CA LEU A 11 9.83 -5.68 11.09
C LEU A 11 8.77 -5.59 9.98
N LEU A 12 9.10 -6.03 8.78
CA LEU A 12 8.17 -6.06 7.65
C LEU A 12 6.98 -6.96 7.93
N ARG A 13 7.19 -8.15 8.49
CA ARG A 13 6.11 -9.07 8.88
C ARG A 13 5.15 -8.43 9.88
N GLU A 14 5.67 -7.76 10.91
CA GLU A 14 4.82 -7.04 11.87
C GLU A 14 4.10 -5.84 11.22
N LEU A 15 4.69 -5.17 10.24
CA LEU A 15 4.01 -4.12 9.46
C LEU A 15 2.88 -4.70 8.62
N PHE A 16 3.08 -5.86 7.99
CA PHE A 16 2.05 -6.54 7.21
C PHE A 16 0.84 -6.87 8.07
N ASP A 17 1.06 -7.51 9.21
CA ASP A 17 -0.02 -7.89 10.13
C ASP A 17 -0.65 -6.67 10.84
N THR A 18 0.07 -5.55 10.97
CA THR A 18 -0.51 -4.31 11.52
C THR A 18 -1.43 -3.63 10.51
N LEU A 19 -1.06 -3.62 9.21
CA LEU A 19 -1.84 -2.97 8.15
C LEU A 19 -2.95 -3.85 7.59
N LEU A 20 -2.77 -5.16 7.67
CA LEU A 20 -3.71 -6.20 7.27
C LEU A 20 -3.86 -7.18 8.44
N PRO A 21 -4.54 -6.76 9.53
CA PRO A 21 -4.78 -7.61 10.67
C PRO A 21 -5.83 -8.68 10.38
N GLU A 22 -5.78 -9.77 11.14
CA GLU A 22 -6.90 -10.70 11.26
C GLU A 22 -8.09 -9.97 11.88
N VAL A 23 -9.27 -10.08 11.24
CA VAL A 23 -10.52 -9.49 11.70
C VAL A 23 -11.53 -10.61 11.92
N GLU A 24 -12.02 -10.73 13.15
CA GLU A 24 -13.16 -11.59 13.44
C GLU A 24 -14.44 -10.95 12.90
N GLN A 25 -15.15 -11.67 12.03
CA GLN A 25 -16.48 -11.31 11.57
C GLN A 25 -17.47 -12.44 11.77
N GLU A 26 -18.72 -12.07 12.07
CA GLU A 26 -19.83 -13.00 12.33
C GLU A 26 -20.37 -13.66 11.04
N GLU A 27 -20.16 -13.05 9.87
CA GLU A 27 -20.69 -13.55 8.60
C GLU A 27 -19.86 -14.72 8.05
N ALA A 28 -20.45 -15.92 8.09
CA ALA A 28 -19.79 -17.19 7.77
C ALA A 28 -19.22 -17.29 6.34
N HIS A 29 -19.80 -16.58 5.36
CA HIS A 29 -19.42 -16.71 3.95
C HIS A 29 -18.15 -15.92 3.56
N THR A 30 -17.74 -14.95 4.39
CA THR A 30 -16.50 -14.18 4.22
C THR A 30 -15.53 -14.39 5.39
N SER A 31 -15.85 -15.23 6.36
CA SER A 31 -15.06 -15.37 7.59
C SER A 31 -13.61 -15.78 7.33
N GLU A 32 -13.36 -16.65 6.33
CA GLU A 32 -12.00 -17.03 5.97
C GLU A 32 -11.21 -15.85 5.37
N TYR A 33 -11.86 -15.02 4.56
CA TYR A 33 -11.24 -13.84 3.96
C TYR A 33 -10.81 -12.83 5.03
N TRP A 34 -11.70 -12.51 5.98
CA TRP A 34 -11.41 -11.56 7.06
C TRP A 34 -10.37 -12.08 8.05
N ARG A 35 -10.21 -13.40 8.16
CA ARG A 35 -9.19 -14.00 9.03
C ARG A 35 -7.77 -13.97 8.47
N ARG A 36 -7.62 -13.72 7.17
CA ARG A 36 -6.29 -13.66 6.54
C ARG A 36 -5.56 -12.39 6.98
N LYS A 37 -4.38 -12.59 7.56
CA LYS A 37 -3.47 -11.49 7.91
C LYS A 37 -2.42 -11.29 6.81
N GLY A 38 -1.76 -10.15 6.83
CA GLY A 38 -0.78 -9.77 5.82
C GLY A 38 0.31 -10.84 5.60
N THR A 39 0.82 -11.46 6.67
CA THR A 39 1.86 -12.50 6.59
C THR A 39 1.40 -13.84 6.03
N ASP A 40 0.11 -14.08 5.90
CA ASP A 40 -0.40 -15.30 5.24
C ASP A 40 -0.18 -15.22 3.72
N TRP A 41 0.05 -14.02 3.17
CA TRP A 41 0.11 -13.79 1.73
C TRP A 41 1.38 -13.08 1.25
N ILE A 42 1.81 -12.06 2.00
CA ILE A 42 2.90 -11.17 1.62
C ILE A 42 4.15 -11.58 2.37
N THR A 43 5.26 -11.66 1.63
CA THR A 43 6.59 -11.94 2.16
C THR A 43 7.49 -10.72 2.03
N PRO A 44 8.57 -10.63 2.83
CA PRO A 44 9.60 -9.62 2.62
C PRO A 44 10.24 -9.67 1.22
N ASP A 45 10.28 -10.83 0.57
CA ASP A 45 10.80 -10.97 -0.79
C ASP A 45 9.91 -10.28 -1.83
N ASP A 46 8.58 -10.30 -1.65
CA ASP A 46 7.66 -9.56 -2.52
C ASP A 46 7.95 -8.05 -2.47
N ILE A 47 8.29 -7.53 -1.29
CA ILE A 47 8.71 -6.13 -1.12
C ILE A 47 10.06 -5.89 -1.81
N ALA A 48 11.01 -6.81 -1.68
CA ALA A 48 12.31 -6.70 -2.33
C ALA A 48 12.20 -6.70 -3.87
N GLU A 49 11.32 -7.54 -4.42
CA GLU A 49 11.00 -7.59 -5.84
C GLU A 49 10.33 -6.30 -6.30
N GLY A 50 9.29 -5.83 -5.59
CA GLY A 50 8.62 -4.57 -5.90
C GLY A 50 9.56 -3.36 -5.86
N LEU A 51 10.56 -3.37 -4.97
CA LEU A 51 11.58 -2.33 -4.88
C LEU A 51 12.66 -2.44 -5.97
N ALA A 52 12.82 -3.59 -6.63
CA ALA A 52 13.83 -3.74 -7.68
C ALA A 52 13.52 -2.85 -8.91
N GLY A 53 12.25 -2.52 -9.14
CA GLY A 53 11.80 -1.64 -10.23
C GLY A 53 11.85 -0.14 -9.93
N VAL A 54 12.17 0.28 -8.70
CA VAL A 54 12.24 1.71 -8.32
C VAL A 54 13.67 2.23 -8.27
N SER A 55 13.84 3.56 -8.32
CA SER A 55 15.17 4.19 -8.32
C SER A 55 15.97 3.88 -7.05
N PRO A 56 17.33 3.87 -7.11
CA PRO A 56 18.17 3.63 -5.93
C PRO A 56 17.90 4.60 -4.78
N ALA A 57 17.54 5.86 -5.08
CA ALA A 57 17.16 6.84 -4.07
C ALA A 57 15.89 6.42 -3.33
N GLN A 58 14.87 5.91 -4.03
CA GLN A 58 13.65 5.41 -3.41
C GLN A 58 13.89 4.15 -2.58
N GLN A 59 14.77 3.25 -3.03
CA GLN A 59 15.18 2.08 -2.23
C GLN A 59 15.87 2.52 -0.92
N GLN A 60 16.71 3.56 -0.99
CA GLN A 60 17.38 4.12 0.17
C GLN A 60 16.39 4.81 1.12
N ASP A 61 15.43 5.57 0.60
CA ASP A 61 14.34 6.18 1.40
C ASP A 61 13.57 5.10 2.18
N PHE A 62 13.28 3.97 1.52
CA PHE A 62 12.60 2.85 2.18
C PHE A 62 13.44 2.23 3.31
N ARG A 63 14.76 2.05 3.10
CA ARG A 63 15.65 1.58 4.19
C ARG A 63 15.75 2.57 5.33
N GLN A 64 15.77 3.87 5.04
CA GLN A 64 15.75 4.90 6.10
C GLN A 64 14.46 4.84 6.92
N LEU A 65 13.32 4.56 6.28
CA LEU A 65 12.06 4.33 6.96
C LEU A 65 12.12 3.11 7.88
N LEU A 66 12.63 1.97 7.42
CA LEU A 66 12.81 0.79 8.28
C LEU A 66 13.76 1.07 9.45
N LYS A 67 14.82 1.85 9.21
CA LYS A 67 15.76 2.27 10.25
C LYS A 67 15.09 3.17 11.29
N LEU A 68 14.23 4.09 10.86
CA LEU A 68 13.44 4.93 11.77
C LEU A 68 12.50 4.08 12.63
N LEU A 69 11.75 3.16 12.03
CA LEU A 69 10.84 2.26 12.75
C LEU A 69 11.58 1.33 13.72
N SER A 70 12.81 0.95 13.39
CA SER A 70 13.71 0.16 14.26
C SER A 70 14.34 0.97 15.40
N SER A 71 14.22 2.30 15.38
CA SER A 71 14.76 3.19 16.40
C SER A 71 13.72 3.49 17.47
N TRP A 72 14.16 3.63 18.72
CA TRP A 72 13.31 4.09 19.82
C TRP A 72 12.77 5.52 19.60
N THR A 73 13.48 6.33 18.81
CA THR A 73 13.11 7.72 18.51
C THR A 73 11.83 7.84 17.69
N VAL A 74 11.34 6.74 17.09
CA VAL A 74 10.04 6.71 16.40
C VAL A 74 8.90 7.15 17.33
N GLY A 75 9.00 6.89 18.63
CA GLY A 75 8.02 7.34 19.64
C GLY A 75 7.77 8.85 19.61
N VAL A 76 8.80 9.65 19.35
CA VAL A 76 8.71 11.11 19.29
C VAL A 76 7.81 11.58 18.15
N THR A 77 7.78 10.83 17.04
CA THR A 77 7.04 11.22 15.82
C THR A 77 5.52 11.22 15.98
N TRP A 78 5.01 10.62 17.06
CA TRP A 78 3.57 10.52 17.35
C TRP A 78 3.24 10.75 18.83
N ASN A 79 4.17 11.32 19.60
CA ASN A 79 4.04 11.54 21.04
C ASN A 79 3.72 10.25 21.84
N GLY A 80 4.36 9.14 21.46
CA GLY A 80 4.20 7.83 22.09
C GLY A 80 5.45 7.36 22.85
N PRO A 81 5.46 6.10 23.33
CA PRO A 81 6.59 5.54 24.06
C PRO A 81 7.87 5.53 23.24
N LEU A 82 9.00 5.81 23.90
CA LEU A 82 10.36 5.75 23.34
C LEU A 82 10.81 4.29 23.17
N LYS A 83 10.14 3.57 22.28
CA LYS A 83 10.37 2.15 21.96
C LYS A 83 10.35 1.98 20.44
N PRO A 84 11.18 1.10 19.88
CA PRO A 84 11.10 0.76 18.47
C PRO A 84 9.78 0.06 18.15
N PHE A 85 9.34 0.11 16.90
CA PHE A 85 8.05 -0.42 16.42
C PHE A 85 7.77 -1.84 16.90
N MET A 86 8.77 -2.73 16.80
CA MET A 86 8.68 -4.14 17.24
C MET A 86 8.31 -4.30 18.72
N LYS A 87 8.68 -3.33 19.56
CA LYS A 87 8.44 -3.35 21.02
C LYS A 87 7.17 -2.59 21.44
N LEU A 88 6.42 -2.02 20.49
CA LEU A 88 5.12 -1.40 20.73
C LEU A 88 4.04 -2.48 20.84
N LYS A 89 3.02 -2.23 21.66
CA LYS A 89 1.81 -3.05 21.69
C LYS A 89 1.05 -2.92 20.36
N PRO A 90 0.19 -3.89 19.96
CA PRO A 90 -0.59 -3.81 18.72
C PRO A 90 -1.34 -2.47 18.54
N GLU A 91 -2.08 -2.02 19.56
CA GLU A 91 -2.81 -0.74 19.56
C GLU A 91 -1.90 0.48 19.38
N GLN A 92 -0.67 0.42 19.88
CA GLN A 92 0.32 1.50 19.77
C GLN A 92 0.92 1.57 18.36
N ARG A 93 1.08 0.43 17.69
CA ARG A 93 1.51 0.40 16.29
C ARG A 93 0.45 1.02 15.38
N VAL A 94 -0.83 0.72 15.63
CA VAL A 94 -1.95 1.34 14.93
C VAL A 94 -1.98 2.85 15.19
N SER A 95 -1.87 3.27 16.46
CA SER A 95 -1.82 4.69 16.84
C SER A 95 -0.68 5.46 16.15
N LEU A 96 0.51 4.86 16.06
CA LEU A 96 1.65 5.43 15.33
C LEU A 96 1.32 5.65 13.85
N LEU A 97 0.81 4.63 13.16
CA LEU A 97 0.48 4.72 11.74
C LEU A 97 -0.66 5.71 11.47
N MET A 98 -1.68 5.75 12.34
CA MET A 98 -2.75 6.75 12.28
C MET A 98 -2.23 8.16 12.51
N ALA A 99 -1.33 8.36 13.48
CA ALA A 99 -0.71 9.66 13.70
C ALA A 99 0.10 10.12 12.49
N TRP A 100 0.81 9.20 11.81
CA TRP A 100 1.52 9.50 10.57
C TRP A 100 0.60 9.87 9.41
N ARG A 101 -0.59 9.25 9.30
CA ARG A 101 -1.61 9.57 8.27
C ARG A 101 -1.97 11.06 8.29
N ASP A 102 -2.18 11.61 9.48
CA ASP A 102 -2.70 12.97 9.68
C ASP A 102 -1.59 13.96 10.11
N HIS A 103 -0.32 13.56 9.98
CA HIS A 103 0.81 14.34 10.48
C HIS A 103 1.05 15.63 9.68
N ARG A 104 1.40 16.73 10.37
CA ARG A 104 1.67 18.04 9.73
C ARG A 104 2.86 18.01 8.77
N VAL A 105 3.91 17.28 9.14
CA VAL A 105 5.11 17.05 8.30
C VAL A 105 4.82 16.03 7.20
N ASN A 106 4.97 16.44 5.94
CA ASN A 106 4.70 15.64 4.74
C ASN A 106 5.45 14.29 4.69
N LEU A 107 6.66 14.24 5.27
CA LEU A 107 7.47 13.02 5.28
C LEU A 107 6.73 11.83 5.91
N PHE A 108 6.04 12.03 7.04
CA PHE A 108 5.34 10.95 7.73
C PHE A 108 4.05 10.55 7.01
N ARG A 109 3.31 11.52 6.44
CA ARG A 109 2.16 11.22 5.58
C ARG A 109 2.57 10.39 4.37
N LYS A 110 3.69 10.75 3.73
CA LYS A 110 4.28 9.99 2.63
C LYS A 110 4.68 8.59 3.09
N ALA A 111 5.37 8.45 4.23
CA ALA A 111 5.77 7.16 4.77
C ALA A 111 4.56 6.24 5.01
N PHE A 112 3.52 6.73 5.69
CA PHE A 112 2.27 5.99 5.88
C PHE A 112 1.63 5.60 4.55
N SER A 113 1.45 6.56 3.63
CA SER A 113 0.82 6.29 2.34
C SER A 113 1.61 5.28 1.51
N THR A 114 2.94 5.34 1.51
CA THR A 114 3.79 4.40 0.77
C THR A 114 3.65 3.00 1.34
N LEU A 115 3.78 2.83 2.66
CA LEU A 115 3.64 1.53 3.33
C LEU A 115 2.25 0.92 3.07
N LYS A 116 1.19 1.70 3.33
CA LYS A 116 -0.19 1.27 3.10
C LYS A 116 -0.41 0.86 1.65
N LYS A 117 -0.03 1.71 0.68
CA LYS A 117 -0.26 1.42 -0.75
C LYS A 117 0.52 0.20 -1.19
N LEU A 118 1.80 0.08 -0.82
CA LEU A 118 2.63 -1.05 -1.22
C LEU A 118 2.09 -2.38 -0.69
N ILE A 119 1.77 -2.43 0.61
CA ILE A 119 1.30 -3.66 1.27
C ILE A 119 -0.09 -4.05 0.76
N ILE A 120 -1.01 -3.09 0.66
CA ILE A 120 -2.36 -3.35 0.12
C ILE A 120 -2.29 -3.74 -1.36
N PHE A 121 -1.44 -3.08 -2.15
CA PHE A 121 -1.23 -3.44 -3.54
C PHE A 121 -0.81 -4.91 -3.64
N LEU A 122 0.24 -5.33 -2.94
CA LEU A 122 0.70 -6.72 -2.95
C LEU A 122 -0.39 -7.69 -2.48
N PHE A 123 -1.16 -7.33 -1.45
CA PHE A 123 -2.26 -8.17 -0.96
C PHE A 123 -3.28 -8.47 -2.06
N TYR A 124 -3.65 -7.49 -2.88
CA TYR A 124 -4.69 -7.65 -3.91
C TYR A 124 -4.16 -8.02 -5.29
N THR A 125 -2.86 -7.84 -5.58
CA THR A 125 -2.33 -8.10 -6.92
C THR A 125 -1.48 -9.35 -7.03
N LYS A 126 -0.87 -9.83 -5.94
CA LYS A 126 -0.03 -11.04 -5.96
C LYS A 126 -0.90 -12.27 -6.24
N PRO A 127 -0.72 -12.98 -7.36
CA PRO A 127 -1.42 -14.23 -7.62
C PRO A 127 -0.72 -15.39 -6.90
N GLU A 128 -1.47 -16.39 -6.44
CA GLU A 128 -0.93 -17.71 -6.14
C GLU A 128 -1.46 -18.68 -7.18
N LYS A 129 -0.58 -19.40 -7.87
CA LYS A 129 -0.96 -20.41 -8.88
C LYS A 129 -2.09 -19.90 -9.82
N GLN A 130 -1.94 -18.65 -10.31
CA GLN A 130 -2.82 -17.94 -11.26
C GLN A 130 -4.01 -17.14 -10.69
N GLN A 131 -4.35 -17.23 -9.39
CA GLN A 131 -5.44 -16.43 -8.83
C GLN A 131 -5.11 -15.90 -7.44
N ASN A 132 -5.49 -14.65 -7.15
CA ASN A 132 -5.44 -14.13 -5.80
C ASN A 132 -6.72 -14.55 -5.02
N PRO A 133 -6.62 -15.12 -3.81
CA PRO A 133 -7.74 -15.57 -3.01
C PRO A 133 -8.71 -14.47 -2.56
N ALA A 134 -8.32 -13.20 -2.61
CA ALA A 134 -9.21 -12.07 -2.39
C ALA A 134 -10.18 -11.86 -3.56
N TRP A 135 -9.77 -12.20 -4.80
CA TRP A 135 -10.51 -11.86 -6.01
C TRP A 135 -11.93 -12.43 -6.07
N PRO A 136 -12.17 -13.74 -5.81
CA PRO A 136 -13.53 -14.28 -5.83
C PRO A 136 -14.45 -13.62 -4.79
N VAL A 137 -13.90 -13.29 -3.62
CA VAL A 137 -14.64 -12.69 -2.50
C VAL A 137 -15.08 -11.26 -2.81
N ILE A 138 -14.21 -10.48 -3.47
CA ILE A 138 -14.53 -9.11 -3.89
C ILE A 138 -15.25 -9.05 -5.26
N GLY A 139 -15.60 -10.20 -5.84
CA GLY A 139 -16.26 -10.29 -7.15
C GLY A 139 -15.38 -9.88 -8.33
N TYR A 140 -14.07 -9.87 -8.17
CA TYR A 140 -13.13 -9.57 -9.24
C TYR A 140 -12.79 -10.85 -10.01
N PRO A 141 -13.04 -10.93 -11.33
CA PRO A 141 -12.76 -12.14 -12.12
C PRO A 141 -11.25 -12.38 -12.36
N GLY A 142 -10.39 -11.43 -11.95
CA GLY A 142 -8.98 -11.41 -12.29
C GLY A 142 -8.68 -10.46 -13.45
N PRO A 143 -7.40 -10.22 -13.76
CA PRO A 143 -7.02 -9.44 -14.92
C PRO A 143 -7.56 -10.11 -16.18
N LEU A 144 -7.99 -9.28 -17.14
CA LEU A 144 -8.30 -9.78 -18.48
C LEU A 144 -7.04 -10.46 -19.04
N PRO A 145 -7.19 -11.52 -19.87
CA PRO A 145 -6.07 -12.05 -20.65
C PRO A 145 -5.37 -10.89 -21.36
N ASP A 146 -4.06 -11.01 -21.62
CA ASP A 146 -3.31 -10.03 -22.39
C ASP A 146 -4.05 -9.73 -23.70
N ALA A 147 -4.88 -8.68 -23.68
CA ALA A 147 -5.49 -8.13 -24.86
C ALA A 147 -4.37 -7.43 -25.62
N GLU A 148 -4.38 -7.53 -26.95
CA GLU A 148 -3.55 -6.63 -27.73
C GLU A 148 -3.78 -5.21 -27.20
N PRO A 149 -2.70 -4.48 -26.84
CA PRO A 149 -2.86 -3.13 -26.35
C PRO A 149 -3.71 -2.40 -27.38
N PRO A 150 -4.82 -1.75 -26.97
CA PRO A 150 -5.68 -1.06 -27.91
C PRO A 150 -4.81 -0.14 -28.78
N PRO A 151 -5.16 0.07 -30.06
CA PRO A 151 -4.45 1.00 -30.91
C PRO A 151 -4.18 2.26 -30.10
N ARG A 152 -2.90 2.66 -29.99
CA ARG A 152 -2.51 3.89 -29.29
C ARG A 152 -2.89 5.09 -30.13
N ASP A 153 -4.15 5.16 -30.56
CA ASP A 153 -4.78 6.39 -30.97
C ASP A 153 -4.77 7.24 -29.71
N ARG A 154 -3.74 8.08 -29.61
CA ARG A 154 -3.65 9.07 -28.55
C ARG A 154 -4.95 9.84 -28.62
N MET A 155 -5.69 9.84 -27.52
CA MET A 155 -6.84 10.72 -27.37
C MET A 155 -6.37 12.13 -27.75
N GLU A 156 -7.07 12.73 -28.71
CA GLU A 156 -6.79 14.10 -29.11
C GLU A 156 -7.13 15.00 -27.92
N VAL A 157 -6.12 15.72 -27.43
CA VAL A 157 -6.33 16.70 -26.38
C VAL A 157 -6.94 17.93 -27.03
N LEU A 158 -8.20 18.21 -26.70
CA LEU A 158 -8.85 19.45 -27.13
C LEU A 158 -8.24 20.63 -26.37
N TYR A 159 -7.61 21.55 -27.10
CA TYR A 159 -7.05 22.80 -26.55
C TYR A 159 -7.97 23.99 -26.87
N GLY A 160 -7.85 25.06 -26.07
CA GLY A 160 -8.39 26.38 -26.43
C GLY A 160 -9.82 26.68 -26.00
N HIS A 161 -10.43 25.86 -25.14
CA HIS A 161 -11.74 26.17 -24.57
C HIS A 161 -11.66 27.25 -23.50
N GLN A 162 -12.57 28.21 -23.56
CA GLN A 162 -12.70 29.32 -22.63
C GLN A 162 -13.76 29.04 -21.57
N ILE A 163 -13.70 29.82 -20.48
CA ILE A 163 -14.72 29.80 -19.44
C ILE A 163 -16.05 30.21 -20.08
N GLY A 164 -17.05 29.31 -20.03
CA GLY A 164 -18.37 29.50 -20.62
C GLY A 164 -18.62 28.62 -21.86
N ASP A 165 -17.60 27.96 -22.39
CA ASP A 165 -17.77 27.00 -23.49
C ASP A 165 -18.54 25.75 -23.02
N SER A 166 -19.42 25.24 -23.88
CA SER A 166 -20.17 24.02 -23.64
C SER A 166 -19.53 22.83 -24.37
N ILE A 167 -19.18 21.77 -23.64
CA ILE A 167 -18.68 20.52 -24.21
C ILE A 167 -19.77 19.45 -24.09
N SER A 168 -20.04 18.75 -25.19
CA SER A 168 -20.95 17.59 -25.21
C SER A 168 -20.15 16.30 -25.13
N CYS A 169 -20.57 15.37 -24.27
CA CYS A 169 -20.01 14.03 -24.17
C CYS A 169 -21.07 13.04 -23.68
N ASP A 170 -20.91 11.76 -24.02
CA ASP A 170 -21.74 10.70 -23.47
C ASP A 170 -21.38 10.40 -22.01
N VAL A 171 -20.08 10.53 -21.68
CA VAL A 171 -19.53 10.31 -20.34
C VAL A 171 -18.51 11.40 -20.01
N LEU A 172 -18.76 12.10 -18.90
CA LEU A 172 -17.82 13.06 -18.33
C LEU A 172 -17.12 12.44 -17.12
N VAL A 173 -15.80 12.26 -17.21
CA VAL A 173 -14.97 11.80 -16.09
C VAL A 173 -14.13 12.95 -15.58
N ILE A 174 -14.40 13.41 -14.35
CA ILE A 174 -13.60 14.43 -13.66
C ILE A 174 -12.83 13.74 -12.54
N GLY A 175 -11.49 13.70 -12.66
CA GLY A 175 -10.61 13.22 -11.61
C GLY A 175 -9.95 14.38 -10.86
N SER A 176 -9.76 14.24 -9.54
CA SER A 176 -8.97 15.18 -8.72
C SER A 176 -7.46 15.15 -9.01
N GLY A 177 -7.02 14.42 -10.04
CA GLY A 177 -5.61 14.09 -10.28
C GLY A 177 -5.00 13.19 -9.20
N ALA A 178 -3.76 12.76 -9.42
CA ALA A 178 -3.03 11.86 -8.50
C ALA A 178 -2.66 12.49 -7.13
N GLY A 179 -3.02 13.76 -6.91
CA GLY A 179 -2.65 14.54 -5.73
C GLY A 179 -3.74 14.70 -4.67
N GLY A 180 -5.02 14.65 -5.07
CA GLY A 180 -6.12 15.07 -4.20
C GLY A 180 -6.20 16.59 -4.06
#